data_AF-A0A957Y3I4-F1
#
_entry.id   AF-A0A957Y3I4-F1
#
_cell.length_a   1.000
_cell.length_b   1.000
_cell.length_c   1.000
_cell.angle_alpha   90.00
_cell.angle_beta   90.00
_cell.angle_gamma   90.00
#
_symmetry.space_group_name_H-M   'P 1'
#
loop_
_entity.id
_entity.type
_entity.pdbx_description
1 polymer ?
#
loop_
_entity_poly.entity_id
_entity_poly.type
_entity_poly.pdbx_seq_one_letter_code
_entity_poly.pdbx_strand_id
1 'polypeptide(L)'
;MKNIVVLHLDDGDETSAVHFLGEDISIRRIGCHGNDDTVGKLVEFYDGQADAIALEGYPAELELGGNTEPHSIGATLPDLAKQTPVVDGSGIRPGIERWGVILADRAEPGIFAEKRVLMVPGLNHGGLVQGLSRHAAQIHYADPEVYFALPDFPGVGSKRTLDQAVGPTLGELKNAPFRRILPRAGEPGQPRSASRFQWADVIAGDIGAIRRYAPAQLKHKTVVVEYASEADLDDLRRRGTAIAVTMMPALDGRGNLGQWSAATVEAVLVALRADPGAPLTEDTYLDLLADIHWTPHVRYLQADEAGINRFAFVIHPLNVKFIHKSPQFRWTRYLPDNLVEATSAYMPPMYLSRITGGQSPTTGQRIEGYLYTLGATPRQMMDHGERFTYDRLNKAAKMAERRGARIMGLGAFTSVVGDAGITVAHESDIAITSGNSLTVAMTLEAAKRAVILMGATDLTKG
;
A
#
# COMPACT_ATOMS: atom_id res chain seq x y z
N MET A 1 -33.78 -1.10 -17.27
CA MET A 1 -32.41 -1.46 -17.66
C MET A 1 -31.72 -0.21 -18.18
N LYS A 2 -30.63 0.18 -17.52
CA LYS A 2 -29.80 1.34 -17.87
C LYS A 2 -28.72 0.95 -18.86
N ASN A 3 -28.40 1.84 -19.80
CA ASN A 3 -27.40 1.60 -20.84
C ASN A 3 -26.21 2.53 -20.66
N ILE A 4 -25.05 1.96 -20.37
CA ILE A 4 -23.78 2.68 -20.22
C ILE A 4 -22.90 2.35 -21.40
N VAL A 5 -22.32 3.37 -22.02
CA VAL A 5 -21.30 3.22 -23.06
C VAL A 5 -19.95 3.61 -22.47
N VAL A 6 -18.96 2.73 -22.57
CA VAL A 6 -17.59 2.98 -22.08
C VAL A 6 -16.67 3.02 -23.29
N LEU A 7 -16.08 4.19 -23.56
CA LEU A 7 -15.09 4.40 -24.61
C LEU A 7 -13.71 4.25 -24.00
N HIS A 8 -12.95 3.24 -24.39
CA HIS A 8 -11.65 2.93 -23.79
C HIS A 8 -10.49 2.97 -24.79
N LEU A 9 -9.29 3.23 -24.28
CA LEU A 9 -8.07 3.31 -25.11
C LEU A 9 -7.72 2.01 -25.84
N ASP A 10 -8.17 0.88 -25.30
CA ASP A 10 -7.82 -0.46 -25.76
C ASP A 10 -8.58 -0.89 -27.03
N ASP A 11 -8.36 -2.13 -27.44
CA ASP A 11 -8.91 -2.71 -28.66
C ASP A 11 -10.06 -3.66 -28.28
N GLY A 12 -11.04 -3.81 -29.18
CA GLY A 12 -12.14 -4.75 -29.00
C GLY A 12 -13.36 -4.15 -28.30
N ASP A 13 -14.50 -4.79 -28.53
CA ASP A 13 -15.79 -4.41 -27.96
C ASP A 13 -16.30 -5.53 -27.06
N GLU A 14 -16.89 -5.15 -25.94
CA GLU A 14 -17.46 -6.08 -24.98
C GLU A 14 -18.79 -5.54 -24.45
N THR A 15 -19.73 -6.43 -24.14
CA THR A 15 -20.96 -6.04 -23.44
C THR A 15 -21.15 -6.94 -22.24
N SER A 16 -21.34 -6.32 -21.08
CA SER A 16 -21.55 -6.99 -19.80
C SER A 16 -22.86 -6.52 -19.19
N ALA A 17 -23.63 -7.45 -18.66
CA ALA A 17 -24.80 -7.13 -17.84
C ALA A 17 -24.41 -7.22 -16.36
N VAL A 18 -24.73 -6.18 -15.59
CA VAL A 18 -24.49 -6.12 -14.15
C VAL A 18 -25.76 -5.70 -13.42
N HIS A 19 -25.87 -6.05 -12.15
CA HIS A 19 -26.98 -5.65 -11.28
C HIS A 19 -26.42 -4.88 -10.09
N PHE A 20 -26.70 -3.57 -10.03
CA PHE A 20 -26.08 -2.67 -9.07
C PHE A 20 -27.12 -1.69 -8.51
N LEU A 21 -27.11 -1.50 -7.19
CA LEU A 21 -28.09 -0.68 -6.44
C LEU A 21 -29.57 -0.99 -6.80
N GLY A 22 -29.89 -2.25 -7.09
CA GLY A 22 -31.25 -2.70 -7.40
C GLY A 22 -31.67 -2.53 -8.86
N GLU A 23 -30.78 -2.05 -9.74
CA GLU A 23 -31.05 -1.80 -11.15
C GLU A 23 -30.22 -2.72 -12.06
N ASP A 24 -30.84 -3.16 -13.16
CA ASP A 24 -30.15 -3.89 -14.22
C ASP A 24 -29.47 -2.91 -15.19
N ILE A 25 -28.18 -3.14 -15.46
CA ILE A 25 -27.34 -2.24 -16.24
C ILE A 25 -26.63 -3.03 -17.33
N SER A 26 -26.69 -2.52 -18.55
CA SER A 26 -25.89 -3.00 -19.68
C SER A 26 -24.70 -2.05 -19.87
N ILE A 27 -23.49 -2.57 -19.69
CA ILE A 27 -22.24 -1.84 -19.90
C ILE A 27 -21.65 -2.30 -21.24
N ARG A 28 -21.65 -1.42 -22.23
CA ARG A 28 -21.03 -1.65 -23.54
C ARG A 28 -19.69 -0.93 -23.62
N ARG A 29 -18.59 -1.69 -23.58
CA ARG A 29 -17.23 -1.21 -23.76
C ARG A 29 -16.87 -1.24 -25.24
N ILE A 30 -16.33 -0.14 -25.75
CA ILE A 30 -15.95 0.04 -27.16
C ILE A 30 -14.50 0.52 -27.21
N GLY A 31 -13.67 -0.23 -27.92
CA GLY A 31 -12.26 0.06 -28.09
C GLY A 31 -12.03 1.17 -29.11
N CYS A 32 -11.48 2.29 -28.65
CA CYS A 32 -11.20 3.46 -29.50
C CYS A 32 -9.79 3.46 -30.07
N HIS A 33 -8.97 2.44 -29.78
CA HIS A 33 -7.60 2.29 -30.28
C HIS A 33 -6.68 3.49 -29.97
N GLY A 34 -7.00 4.33 -28.99
CA GLY A 34 -6.26 5.56 -28.72
C GLY A 34 -6.36 6.60 -29.85
N ASN A 35 -7.43 6.57 -30.64
CA ASN A 35 -7.71 7.54 -31.70
C ASN A 35 -8.75 8.57 -31.21
N ASP A 36 -8.32 9.81 -31.11
CA ASP A 36 -9.10 10.90 -30.50
C ASP A 36 -10.33 11.28 -31.32
N ASP A 37 -10.22 11.30 -32.66
CA ASP A 37 -11.33 11.58 -33.56
C ASP A 37 -12.43 10.51 -33.47
N THR A 38 -12.03 9.26 -33.21
CA THR A 38 -12.94 8.13 -33.06
C THR A 38 -13.77 8.27 -31.79
N VAL A 39 -13.12 8.64 -30.68
CA VAL A 39 -13.80 8.89 -29.40
C VAL A 39 -14.83 10.01 -29.57
N GLY A 40 -14.44 11.15 -30.14
CA GLY A 40 -15.34 12.29 -30.32
C GLY A 40 -16.59 11.92 -31.13
N LYS A 41 -16.42 11.22 -32.26
CA LYS A 41 -17.54 10.73 -33.08
C LYS A 41 -18.45 9.75 -32.34
N LEU A 42 -17.89 8.91 -31.47
CA LEU A 42 -18.67 7.96 -30.68
C LEU A 42 -19.43 8.67 -29.56
N VAL A 43 -18.86 9.70 -28.94
CA VAL A 43 -19.58 10.56 -27.98
C VAL A 43 -20.80 11.20 -28.66
N GLU A 44 -20.60 11.85 -29.81
CA GLU A 44 -21.71 12.45 -30.57
C GLU A 44 -22.74 11.42 -31.01
N PHE A 45 -22.29 10.24 -31.44
CA PHE A 45 -23.18 9.17 -31.89
C PHE A 45 -24.06 8.64 -30.77
N TYR A 46 -23.50 8.41 -29.57
CA TYR A 46 -24.26 7.86 -28.44
C TYR A 46 -24.98 8.92 -27.59
N ASP A 47 -24.83 10.20 -27.90
CA ASP A 47 -25.60 11.27 -27.26
C ASP A 47 -27.11 11.08 -27.48
N GLY A 48 -27.87 11.04 -26.38
CA GLY A 48 -29.30 10.73 -26.36
C GLY A 48 -29.65 9.25 -26.55
N GLN A 49 -28.66 8.35 -26.74
CA GLN A 49 -28.86 6.90 -26.86
C GLN A 49 -28.44 6.13 -25.60
N ALA A 50 -27.50 6.67 -24.81
CA ALA A 50 -27.02 6.09 -23.56
C ALA A 50 -27.48 6.91 -22.35
N ASP A 51 -27.63 6.25 -21.19
CA ASP A 51 -27.91 6.92 -19.92
C ASP A 51 -26.68 7.66 -19.39
N ALA A 52 -25.47 7.16 -19.69
CA ALA A 52 -24.19 7.83 -19.45
C ALA A 52 -23.09 7.28 -20.38
N ILE A 53 -22.09 8.12 -20.67
CA ILE A 53 -20.89 7.75 -21.43
C ILE A 53 -19.66 7.90 -20.52
N ALA A 54 -18.86 6.84 -20.42
CA ALA A 54 -17.58 6.84 -19.71
C ALA A 54 -16.40 6.97 -20.67
N LEU A 55 -15.45 7.82 -20.32
CA LEU A 55 -14.21 8.10 -21.04
C LEU A 55 -13.03 7.42 -20.31
N GLU A 56 -12.86 6.12 -20.53
CA GLU A 56 -11.82 5.32 -19.85
C GLU A 56 -10.45 5.53 -20.46
N GLY A 57 -9.58 6.24 -19.73
CA GLY A 57 -8.23 6.60 -20.16
C GLY A 57 -8.16 7.88 -20.99
N TYR A 58 -9.23 8.66 -21.01
CA TYR A 58 -9.32 9.96 -21.69
C TYR A 58 -9.62 11.08 -20.68
N PRO A 59 -8.71 11.36 -19.74
CA PRO A 59 -8.97 12.34 -18.69
C PRO A 59 -9.17 13.74 -19.27
N ALA A 60 -10.20 14.44 -18.78
CA ALA A 60 -10.44 15.84 -19.09
C ALA A 60 -9.39 16.74 -18.43
N GLU A 61 -9.00 16.41 -17.20
CA GLU A 61 -7.99 17.12 -16.42
C GLU A 61 -6.84 16.21 -15.98
N LEU A 62 -5.67 16.81 -15.88
CA LEU A 62 -4.46 16.19 -15.36
C LEU A 62 -4.15 16.81 -13.98
N GLU A 63 -4.12 16.00 -12.94
CA GLU A 63 -3.80 16.39 -11.57
C GLU A 63 -2.45 15.83 -11.14
N LEU A 64 -1.55 16.70 -10.68
CA LEU A 64 -0.29 16.29 -10.07
C LEU A 64 0.11 17.28 -8.97
N GLY A 65 0.44 16.77 -7.77
CA GLY A 65 0.93 17.60 -6.67
C GLY A 65 -0.01 18.75 -6.28
N GLY A 66 -1.33 18.54 -6.39
CA GLY A 66 -2.36 19.55 -6.08
C GLY A 66 -2.53 20.65 -7.13
N ASN A 67 -1.87 20.55 -8.28
CA ASN A 67 -2.12 21.42 -9.44
C ASN A 67 -2.90 20.62 -10.48
N THR A 68 -3.79 21.30 -11.19
CA THR A 68 -4.57 20.74 -12.29
C THR A 68 -4.28 21.49 -13.58
N GLU A 69 -4.25 20.77 -14.69
CA GLU A 69 -4.16 21.33 -16.05
C GLU A 69 -5.15 20.59 -16.96
N PRO A 70 -5.95 21.28 -17.78
CA PRO A 70 -6.85 20.61 -18.72
C PRO A 70 -6.04 19.92 -19.81
N HIS A 71 -6.41 18.68 -20.14
CA HIS A 71 -5.86 17.99 -21.30
C HIS A 71 -6.47 18.59 -22.57
N SER A 72 -5.65 18.94 -23.56
CA SER A 72 -6.09 19.72 -24.73
C SER A 72 -7.21 19.08 -25.54
N ILE A 73 -7.20 17.75 -25.64
CA ILE A 73 -8.27 16.97 -26.28
C ILE A 73 -9.33 16.53 -25.28
N GLY A 74 -8.93 15.81 -24.21
CA GLY A 74 -9.84 15.26 -23.20
C GLY A 74 -10.84 16.27 -22.65
N ALA A 75 -10.42 17.50 -22.37
CA ALA A 75 -11.29 18.55 -21.86
C ALA A 75 -12.42 18.96 -22.83
N THR A 76 -12.29 18.65 -24.13
CA THR A 76 -13.28 19.00 -25.15
C THR A 76 -14.29 17.88 -25.42
N LEU A 77 -13.98 16.63 -25.04
CA LEU A 77 -14.82 15.46 -25.33
C LEU A 77 -16.19 15.52 -24.63
N PRO A 78 -16.31 15.90 -23.34
CA PRO A 78 -17.61 15.94 -22.67
C PRO A 78 -18.62 16.88 -23.33
N ASP A 79 -18.15 18.02 -23.86
CA ASP A 79 -18.99 19.04 -24.48
C ASP A 79 -19.57 18.61 -25.84
N LEU A 80 -19.12 17.50 -26.42
CA LEU A 80 -19.65 16.97 -27.67
C LEU A 80 -21.05 16.37 -27.50
N ALA A 81 -21.38 15.85 -26.31
CA ALA A 81 -22.73 15.41 -25.98
C ALA A 81 -23.56 16.57 -25.39
N LYS A 82 -24.84 16.65 -25.76
CA LYS A 82 -25.77 17.67 -25.27
C LYS A 82 -26.82 17.13 -24.31
N GLN A 83 -27.11 15.84 -24.38
CA GLN A 83 -28.17 15.19 -23.59
C GLN A 83 -27.59 14.18 -22.61
N THR A 84 -26.68 13.32 -23.07
CA THR A 84 -26.10 12.25 -22.27
C THR A 84 -24.93 12.78 -21.45
N PRO A 85 -24.88 12.53 -20.13
CA PRO A 85 -23.73 12.89 -19.31
C PRO A 85 -22.49 12.10 -19.72
N VAL A 86 -21.35 12.78 -19.85
CA VAL A 86 -20.05 12.21 -20.21
C VAL A 86 -19.09 12.40 -19.04
N VAL A 87 -18.44 11.33 -18.59
CA VAL A 87 -17.58 11.33 -17.39
C VAL A 87 -16.30 10.53 -17.60
N ASP A 88 -15.24 10.79 -16.82
CA ASP A 88 -13.88 10.23 -17.01
C ASP A 88 -13.27 9.57 -15.76
N GLY A 89 -14.04 9.47 -14.68
CA GLY A 89 -13.66 8.92 -13.38
C GLY A 89 -13.26 9.99 -12.36
N SER A 90 -13.00 11.23 -12.78
CA SER A 90 -12.46 12.28 -11.90
C SER A 90 -13.41 12.68 -10.77
N GLY A 91 -14.73 12.56 -10.98
CA GLY A 91 -15.72 12.93 -9.96
C GLY A 91 -15.72 12.04 -8.72
N ILE A 92 -15.33 10.76 -8.85
CA ILE A 92 -15.35 9.80 -7.73
C ILE A 92 -13.97 9.29 -7.32
N ARG A 93 -13.00 9.25 -8.23
CA ARG A 93 -11.70 8.60 -8.02
C ARG A 93 -10.97 9.11 -6.77
N PRO A 94 -10.77 10.44 -6.58
CA PRO A 94 -10.02 10.92 -5.42
C PRO A 94 -10.69 10.56 -4.08
N GLY A 95 -12.02 10.59 -4.04
CA GLY A 95 -12.82 10.23 -2.87
C GLY A 95 -12.70 8.75 -2.54
N ILE A 96 -12.99 7.87 -3.51
CA ILE A 96 -12.93 6.41 -3.34
C ILE A 96 -11.51 5.97 -3.00
N GLU A 97 -10.47 6.46 -3.68
CA GLU A 97 -9.09 6.06 -3.36
C GLU A 97 -8.70 6.44 -1.92
N ARG A 98 -9.02 7.68 -1.50
CA ARG A 98 -8.70 8.18 -0.15
C ARG A 98 -9.39 7.35 0.92
N TRP A 99 -10.69 7.10 0.77
CA TRP A 99 -11.45 6.27 1.70
C TRP A 99 -11.04 4.80 1.63
N GLY A 100 -10.67 4.32 0.44
CA GLY A 100 -10.25 2.96 0.19
C GLY A 100 -8.97 2.63 0.93
N VAL A 101 -8.00 3.54 0.97
CA VAL A 101 -6.80 3.35 1.80
C VAL A 101 -7.16 3.18 3.28
N ILE A 102 -8.08 4.00 3.81
CA ILE A 102 -8.53 3.92 5.21
C ILE A 102 -9.23 2.58 5.49
N LEU A 103 -10.11 2.13 4.59
CA LEU A 103 -10.83 0.87 4.75
C LEU A 103 -9.92 -0.34 4.60
N ALA A 104 -8.93 -0.29 3.70
CA ALA A 104 -7.95 -1.36 3.54
C ALA A 104 -7.03 -1.49 4.77
N ASP A 105 -6.60 -0.38 5.37
CA ASP A 105 -5.83 -0.41 6.62
C ASP A 105 -6.65 -0.96 7.80
N ARG A 106 -7.97 -0.67 7.86
CA ARG A 106 -8.85 -1.28 8.86
C ARG A 106 -9.03 -2.79 8.64
N ALA A 107 -9.14 -3.23 7.39
CA ALA A 107 -9.31 -4.64 7.04
C ALA A 107 -8.03 -5.44 7.30
N GLU A 108 -6.86 -4.85 7.01
CA GLU A 108 -5.55 -5.46 7.25
C GLU A 108 -4.64 -4.48 8.01
N PRO A 109 -4.74 -4.41 9.35
CA PRO A 109 -3.97 -3.47 10.16
C PRO A 109 -2.46 -3.60 9.94
N GLY A 110 -1.81 -2.46 9.62
CA GLY A 110 -0.38 -2.38 9.36
C GLY A 110 0.02 -2.66 7.90
N ILE A 111 -0.94 -2.81 6.99
CA ILE A 111 -0.66 -3.00 5.56
C ILE A 111 0.12 -1.83 4.94
N PHE A 112 -0.13 -0.59 5.41
CA PHE A 112 0.55 0.62 4.92
C PHE A 112 1.48 1.28 5.94
N ALA A 113 1.47 0.82 7.19
CA ALA A 113 2.15 1.50 8.28
C ALA A 113 3.69 1.44 8.17
N GLU A 114 4.32 2.62 8.28
CA GLU A 114 5.77 2.82 8.13
C GLU A 114 6.36 2.31 6.80
N LYS A 115 5.52 2.08 5.78
CA LYS A 115 5.95 1.56 4.47
C LYS A 115 6.57 2.65 3.61
N ARG A 116 7.47 2.21 2.72
CA ARG A 116 7.94 3.03 1.60
C ARG A 116 7.02 2.82 0.41
N VAL A 117 6.42 3.89 -0.08
CA VAL A 117 5.46 3.87 -1.19
C VAL A 117 6.11 4.43 -2.44
N LEU A 118 5.93 3.75 -3.57
CA LEU A 118 6.24 4.27 -4.90
C LEU A 118 4.94 4.44 -5.70
N MET A 119 4.63 5.68 -6.09
CA MET A 119 3.54 5.99 -7.02
C MET A 119 3.98 5.73 -8.46
N VAL A 120 3.19 5.00 -9.25
CA VAL A 120 3.51 4.55 -10.61
C VAL A 120 2.28 4.63 -11.52
N PRO A 121 2.03 5.78 -12.17
CA PRO A 121 2.46 7.12 -11.78
C PRO A 121 1.59 7.69 -10.64
N GLY A 122 1.92 8.88 -10.14
CA GLY A 122 1.08 9.64 -9.21
C GLY A 122 0.05 10.55 -9.90
N LEU A 123 0.26 10.87 -11.18
CA LEU A 123 -0.68 11.62 -12.01
C LEU A 123 -2.11 11.04 -11.90
N ASN A 124 -3.08 11.91 -11.63
CA ASN A 124 -4.52 11.60 -11.45
C ASN A 124 -4.85 10.63 -10.29
N HIS A 125 -3.88 10.31 -9.43
CA HIS A 125 -4.06 9.46 -8.24
C HIS A 125 -3.89 10.25 -6.93
N GLY A 126 -4.41 11.49 -6.90
CA GLY A 126 -4.31 12.38 -5.74
C GLY A 126 -4.96 11.79 -4.48
N GLY A 127 -6.04 11.03 -4.64
CA GLY A 127 -6.71 10.31 -3.55
C GLY A 127 -5.83 9.25 -2.91
N LEU A 128 -5.18 8.39 -3.72
CA LEU A 128 -4.21 7.41 -3.25
C LEU A 128 -3.03 8.07 -2.54
N VAL A 129 -2.46 9.12 -3.12
CA VAL A 129 -1.34 9.87 -2.53
C VAL A 129 -1.75 10.40 -1.16
N GLN A 130 -2.90 11.06 -1.06
CA GLN A 130 -3.36 11.65 0.19
C GLN A 130 -3.68 10.59 1.26
N GLY A 131 -4.29 9.47 0.86
CA GLY A 131 -4.58 8.34 1.75
C GLY A 131 -3.29 7.71 2.29
N LEU A 132 -2.37 7.33 1.40
CA LEU A 132 -1.14 6.62 1.76
C LEU A 132 -0.16 7.52 2.53
N SER A 133 -0.12 8.83 2.26
CA SER A 133 0.77 9.78 2.95
C SER A 133 0.56 9.85 4.46
N ARG A 134 -0.60 9.44 4.96
CA ARG A 134 -0.90 9.45 6.40
C ARG A 134 -0.21 8.32 7.17
N HIS A 135 0.15 7.23 6.49
CA HIS A 135 0.69 6.00 7.11
C HIS A 135 2.10 5.68 6.63
N ALA A 136 2.47 6.13 5.44
CA ALA A 136 3.75 5.84 4.81
C ALA A 136 4.91 6.59 5.50
N ALA A 137 6.03 5.90 5.66
CA ALA A 137 7.27 6.53 6.13
C ALA A 137 7.85 7.47 5.08
N GLN A 138 7.77 7.08 3.80
CA GLN A 138 8.30 7.83 2.66
C GLN A 138 7.47 7.53 1.42
N ILE A 139 7.25 8.55 0.59
CA ILE A 139 6.61 8.42 -0.73
C ILE A 139 7.53 8.96 -1.80
N HIS A 140 7.76 8.17 -2.84
CA HIS A 140 8.40 8.58 -4.08
C HIS A 140 7.43 8.44 -5.25
N TYR A 141 7.69 9.22 -6.30
CA TYR A 141 6.90 9.29 -7.52
C TYR A 141 7.75 8.78 -8.68
N ALA A 142 7.21 7.84 -9.44
CA ALA A 142 7.84 7.32 -10.64
C ALA A 142 7.46 8.11 -11.91
N ASP A 143 6.66 9.18 -11.78
CA ASP A 143 6.22 10.02 -12.90
C ASP A 143 7.40 10.47 -13.79
N PRO A 144 8.54 10.95 -13.25
CA PRO A 144 9.66 11.35 -14.11
C PRO A 144 10.28 10.18 -14.89
N GLU A 145 10.35 8.99 -14.29
CA GLU A 145 10.83 7.78 -14.96
C GLU A 145 9.83 7.34 -16.02
N VAL A 146 8.55 7.22 -15.65
CA VAL A 146 7.46 6.75 -16.52
C VAL A 146 7.39 7.64 -17.76
N TYR A 147 7.26 8.96 -17.59
CA TYR A 147 6.96 9.88 -18.67
C TYR A 147 8.18 10.41 -19.44
N PHE A 148 9.33 10.55 -18.78
CA PHE A 148 10.51 11.20 -19.38
C PHE A 148 11.76 10.31 -19.44
N ALA A 149 11.66 9.05 -19.01
CA ALA A 149 12.77 8.10 -19.01
C ALA A 149 14.00 8.58 -18.21
N LEU A 150 13.80 9.42 -17.18
CA LEU A 150 14.92 9.92 -16.40
C LEU A 150 15.65 8.77 -15.67
N PRO A 151 16.99 8.86 -15.55
CA PRO A 151 17.76 7.88 -14.80
C PRO A 151 17.46 7.99 -13.30
N ASP A 152 17.71 6.91 -12.57
CA ASP A 152 17.59 6.93 -11.11
C ASP A 152 18.73 7.74 -10.50
N PHE A 153 18.43 9.00 -10.16
CA PHE A 153 19.38 9.92 -9.54
C PHE A 153 18.86 10.35 -8.15
N PRO A 154 19.72 10.50 -7.13
CA PRO A 154 19.30 10.89 -5.78
C PRO A 154 18.44 12.15 -5.79
N GLY A 155 17.27 12.06 -5.18
CA GLY A 155 16.32 13.17 -5.06
C GLY A 155 15.25 13.21 -6.14
N VAL A 156 15.46 12.64 -7.33
CA VAL A 156 14.42 12.56 -8.38
C VAL A 156 13.23 11.74 -7.86
N GLY A 157 12.02 12.22 -8.12
CA GLY A 157 10.78 11.59 -7.64
C GLY A 157 10.51 11.76 -6.14
N SER A 158 11.32 12.53 -5.40
CA SER A 158 10.94 12.96 -4.05
C SER A 158 9.81 13.97 -4.11
N LYS A 159 9.04 14.13 -3.02
CA LYS A 159 7.98 15.16 -2.94
C LYS A 159 8.48 16.55 -3.33
N ARG A 160 9.64 16.97 -2.80
CA ARG A 160 10.23 18.28 -3.09
C ARG A 160 10.57 18.46 -4.57
N THR A 161 11.14 17.45 -5.22
CA THR A 161 11.45 17.53 -6.65
C THR A 161 10.20 17.44 -7.51
N LEU A 162 9.19 16.69 -7.06
CA LEU A 162 7.90 16.66 -7.74
C LEU A 162 7.29 18.07 -7.73
N ASP A 163 7.18 18.71 -6.56
CA ASP A 163 6.61 20.06 -6.42
C ASP A 163 7.26 21.09 -7.37
N GLN A 164 8.56 20.95 -7.63
CA GLN A 164 9.30 21.79 -8.59
C GLN A 164 9.08 21.39 -10.06
N ALA A 165 8.80 20.12 -10.32
CA ALA A 165 8.60 19.57 -11.66
C ALA A 165 7.13 19.52 -12.08
N VAL A 166 6.16 19.79 -11.20
CA VAL A 166 4.72 19.70 -11.49
C VAL A 166 4.35 20.52 -12.72
N GLY A 167 4.63 21.83 -12.71
CA GLY A 167 4.27 22.73 -13.82
C GLY A 167 4.84 22.29 -15.17
N PRO A 168 6.17 22.05 -15.29
CA PRO A 168 6.75 21.50 -16.51
C PRO A 168 6.15 20.16 -16.94
N THR A 169 5.90 19.25 -15.99
CA THR A 169 5.33 17.92 -16.27
C THR A 169 3.93 18.02 -16.83
N LEU A 170 3.03 18.76 -16.17
CA LEU A 170 1.67 18.97 -16.65
C LEU A 170 1.66 19.74 -17.98
N GLY A 171 2.54 20.73 -18.14
CA GLY A 171 2.69 21.50 -19.37
C GLY A 171 3.09 20.67 -20.59
N GLU A 172 3.88 19.61 -20.40
CA GLU A 172 4.19 18.64 -21.46
C GLU A 172 3.06 17.63 -21.66
N LEU A 173 2.50 17.08 -20.57
CA LEU A 173 1.52 16.00 -20.63
C LEU A 173 0.13 16.46 -21.11
N LYS A 174 -0.24 17.74 -20.97
CA LYS A 174 -1.53 18.24 -21.43
C LYS A 174 -1.79 18.08 -22.94
N ASN A 175 -0.74 17.88 -23.73
CA ASN A 175 -0.80 17.63 -25.17
C ASN A 175 -0.28 16.24 -25.57
N ALA A 176 0.03 15.40 -24.57
CA ALA A 176 0.56 14.07 -24.84
C ALA A 176 -0.55 13.14 -25.36
N PRO A 177 -0.25 12.19 -26.24
CA PRO A 177 -1.21 11.15 -26.58
C PRO A 177 -1.64 10.39 -25.33
N PHE A 178 -2.92 10.04 -25.21
CA PHE A 178 -3.45 9.37 -24.01
C PHE A 178 -2.72 8.07 -23.64
N ARG A 179 -2.22 7.31 -24.64
CA ARG A 179 -1.39 6.10 -24.39
C ARG A 179 -0.05 6.39 -23.71
N ARG A 180 0.41 7.64 -23.71
CA ARG A 180 1.58 8.10 -22.93
C ARG A 180 1.18 8.40 -21.49
N ILE A 181 -0.03 8.91 -21.26
CA ILE A 181 -0.58 9.29 -19.95
C ILE A 181 -1.02 8.03 -19.17
N LEU A 182 -1.71 7.10 -19.84
CA LEU A 182 -2.08 5.78 -19.32
C LEU A 182 -1.39 4.68 -20.14
N PRO A 183 -0.18 4.24 -19.75
CA PRO A 183 0.54 3.19 -20.43
C PRO A 183 -0.15 1.83 -20.26
N ARG A 184 -0.45 1.14 -21.37
CA ARG A 184 -0.86 -0.28 -21.33
C ARG A 184 0.21 -1.20 -20.72
N ALA A 185 -0.21 -2.34 -20.19
CA ALA A 185 0.72 -3.43 -19.84
C ALA A 185 1.54 -3.89 -21.07
N GLY A 186 2.73 -4.44 -20.82
CA GLY A 186 3.62 -4.98 -21.86
C GLY A 186 5.06 -4.50 -21.71
N GLU A 187 5.94 -4.85 -22.64
CA GLU A 187 7.34 -4.44 -22.54
C GLU A 187 7.50 -2.94 -22.85
N PRO A 188 8.31 -2.21 -22.05
CA PRO A 188 8.57 -0.82 -22.33
C PRO A 188 9.59 -0.69 -23.46
N GLY A 189 9.41 0.28 -24.36
CA GLY A 189 10.39 0.54 -25.43
C GLY A 189 11.79 0.90 -24.89
N GLN A 190 11.86 1.44 -23.68
CA GLN A 190 13.09 1.64 -22.93
C GLN A 190 12.88 1.20 -21.48
N PRO A 191 13.76 0.35 -20.91
CA PRO A 191 13.63 -0.11 -19.53
C PRO A 191 13.73 1.03 -18.53
N ARG A 192 13.09 0.87 -17.37
CA ARG A 192 13.24 1.77 -16.21
C ARG A 192 14.06 1.10 -15.13
N SER A 193 14.68 1.91 -14.28
CA SER A 193 15.48 1.38 -13.17
C SER A 193 14.60 0.57 -12.22
N ALA A 194 15.02 -0.65 -11.90
CA ALA A 194 14.35 -1.49 -10.91
C ALA A 194 14.58 -1.01 -9.47
N SER A 195 15.54 -0.11 -9.22
CA SER A 195 15.97 0.32 -7.89
C SER A 195 14.82 0.88 -7.03
N ARG A 196 13.96 1.73 -7.60
CA ARG A 196 12.83 2.31 -6.86
C ARG A 196 11.75 1.28 -6.57
N PHE A 197 11.46 0.41 -7.53
CA PHE A 197 10.58 -0.72 -7.30
C PHE A 197 11.12 -1.63 -6.19
N GLN A 198 12.44 -1.89 -6.15
CA GLN A 198 13.08 -2.66 -5.09
C GLN A 198 13.05 -1.96 -3.73
N TRP A 199 13.25 -0.63 -3.71
CA TRP A 199 13.14 0.21 -2.52
C TRP A 199 11.72 0.23 -1.95
N ALA A 200 10.68 0.19 -2.80
CA ALA A 200 9.30 0.25 -2.36
C ALA A 200 8.85 -1.03 -1.63
N ASP A 201 8.12 -0.85 -0.54
CA ASP A 201 7.35 -1.90 0.14
C ASP A 201 5.93 -1.97 -0.46
N VAL A 202 5.37 -0.81 -0.84
CA VAL A 202 4.07 -0.64 -1.51
C VAL A 202 4.28 0.06 -2.86
N ILE A 203 3.68 -0.48 -3.92
CA ILE A 203 3.64 0.15 -5.25
C ILE A 203 2.19 0.53 -5.53
N ALA A 204 1.91 1.80 -5.82
CA ALA A 204 0.55 2.29 -5.99
C ALA A 204 0.36 3.12 -7.26
N GLY A 205 -0.81 3.10 -7.87
CA GLY A 205 -1.12 3.90 -9.07
C GLY A 205 -1.85 3.09 -10.15
N ASP A 206 -1.39 3.22 -11.39
CA ASP A 206 -2.01 2.58 -12.55
C ASP A 206 -1.46 1.17 -12.80
N ILE A 207 -2.35 0.20 -12.98
CA ILE A 207 -1.99 -1.21 -13.18
C ILE A 207 -1.23 -1.41 -14.50
N GLY A 208 -1.58 -0.68 -15.56
CA GLY A 208 -0.92 -0.76 -16.85
C GLY A 208 0.54 -0.30 -16.77
N ALA A 209 0.78 0.86 -16.18
CA ALA A 209 2.10 1.42 -15.92
C ALA A 209 2.95 0.50 -15.02
N ILE A 210 2.37 -0.02 -13.93
CA ILE A 210 3.06 -0.98 -13.04
C ILE A 210 3.48 -2.22 -13.83
N ARG A 211 2.55 -2.85 -14.56
CA ARG A 211 2.87 -4.07 -15.33
C ARG A 211 3.88 -3.83 -16.45
N ARG A 212 3.93 -2.60 -16.98
CA ARG A 212 4.89 -2.21 -18.02
C ARG A 212 6.29 -1.92 -17.49
N TYR A 213 6.41 -1.17 -16.40
CA TYR A 213 7.72 -0.64 -15.96
C TYR A 213 8.30 -1.34 -14.74
N ALA A 214 7.50 -2.07 -13.97
CA ALA A 214 8.00 -2.81 -12.82
C ALA A 214 8.87 -4.01 -13.25
N PRO A 215 9.89 -4.38 -12.45
CA PRO A 215 10.72 -5.55 -12.74
C PRO A 215 9.90 -6.85 -12.69
N ALA A 216 10.48 -7.93 -13.20
CA ALA A 216 9.87 -9.25 -13.21
C ALA A 216 9.66 -9.86 -11.80
N GLN A 217 10.36 -9.33 -10.77
CA GLN A 217 10.24 -9.80 -9.39
C GLN A 217 9.72 -8.70 -8.47
N LEU A 218 8.56 -8.95 -7.87
CA LEU A 218 7.85 -8.08 -6.93
C LEU A 218 7.61 -8.79 -5.58
N LYS A 219 8.52 -9.68 -5.20
CA LYS A 219 8.43 -10.47 -3.96
C LYS A 219 8.20 -9.60 -2.73
N HIS A 220 7.25 -10.01 -1.89
CA HIS A 220 6.90 -9.37 -0.63
C HIS A 220 6.33 -7.95 -0.76
N LYS A 221 5.92 -7.53 -1.97
CA LYS A 221 5.36 -6.19 -2.21
C LYS A 221 3.84 -6.22 -2.12
N THR A 222 3.29 -5.11 -1.67
CA THR A 222 1.86 -4.80 -1.81
C THR A 222 1.68 -3.92 -3.04
N VAL A 223 0.74 -4.28 -3.93
CA VAL A 223 0.35 -3.47 -5.08
C VAL A 223 -1.04 -2.88 -4.82
N VAL A 224 -1.18 -1.58 -4.97
CA VAL A 224 -2.43 -0.84 -4.71
C VAL A 224 -2.85 -0.10 -5.96
N VAL A 225 -3.97 -0.47 -6.55
CA VAL A 225 -4.42 0.08 -7.83
C VAL A 225 -5.88 0.46 -7.77
N GLU A 226 -6.28 1.32 -8.70
CA GLU A 226 -7.67 1.73 -8.87
C GLU A 226 -8.58 0.50 -9.10
N TYR A 227 -8.25 -0.32 -10.09
CA TYR A 227 -8.93 -1.56 -10.43
C TYR A 227 -7.93 -2.58 -10.99
N ALA A 228 -8.32 -3.84 -11.08
CA ALA A 228 -7.52 -4.88 -11.72
C ALA A 228 -8.42 -5.97 -12.32
N SER A 229 -8.03 -6.49 -13.49
CA SER A 229 -8.61 -7.74 -14.04
C SER A 229 -7.96 -8.97 -13.40
N GLU A 230 -8.57 -10.15 -13.57
CA GLU A 230 -7.92 -11.41 -13.13
C GLU A 230 -6.60 -11.66 -13.89
N ALA A 231 -6.47 -11.21 -15.13
CA ALA A 231 -5.22 -11.30 -15.88
C ALA A 231 -4.10 -10.41 -15.28
N ASP A 232 -4.46 -9.26 -14.71
CA ASP A 232 -3.53 -8.41 -13.96
C ASP A 232 -3.07 -9.11 -12.68
N LEU A 233 -4.02 -9.70 -11.93
CA LEU A 233 -3.70 -10.43 -10.70
C LEU A 233 -2.82 -11.65 -10.98
N ASP A 234 -3.05 -12.36 -12.08
CA ASP A 234 -2.21 -13.49 -12.50
C ASP A 234 -0.80 -13.06 -12.86
N ASP A 235 -0.64 -11.90 -13.51
CA ASP A 235 0.68 -11.32 -13.77
C ASP A 235 1.40 -10.95 -12.48
N LEU A 236 0.74 -10.24 -11.57
CA LEU A 236 1.30 -9.87 -10.26
C LEU A 236 1.65 -11.11 -9.42
N ARG A 237 0.81 -12.15 -9.45
CA ARG A 237 1.06 -13.42 -8.75
C ARG A 237 2.32 -14.08 -9.28
N ARG A 238 2.50 -14.18 -10.61
CA ARG A 238 3.71 -14.73 -11.24
C ARG A 238 4.97 -13.95 -10.87
N ARG A 239 4.86 -12.63 -10.70
CA ARG A 239 5.97 -11.78 -10.25
C ARG A 239 6.29 -11.92 -8.75
N GLY A 240 5.46 -12.62 -7.99
CA GLY A 240 5.65 -12.85 -6.55
C GLY A 240 5.10 -11.74 -5.66
N THR A 241 4.24 -10.86 -6.18
CA THR A 241 3.52 -9.86 -5.36
C THR A 241 2.79 -10.57 -4.23
N ALA A 242 2.87 -10.03 -3.01
CA ALA A 242 2.28 -10.62 -1.80
C ALA A 242 0.78 -10.34 -1.74
N ILE A 243 0.44 -9.05 -1.87
CA ILE A 243 -0.92 -8.54 -1.71
C ILE A 243 -1.23 -7.61 -2.89
N ALA A 244 -2.43 -7.74 -3.46
CA ALA A 244 -3.02 -6.76 -4.35
C ALA A 244 -4.24 -6.12 -3.68
N VAL A 245 -4.36 -4.81 -3.78
CA VAL A 245 -5.49 -4.03 -3.28
C VAL A 245 -6.13 -3.29 -4.45
N THR A 246 -7.42 -3.52 -4.69
CA THR A 246 -8.20 -2.75 -5.67
C THR A 246 -9.13 -1.79 -4.96
N MET A 247 -9.12 -0.52 -5.37
CA MET A 247 -9.89 0.53 -4.71
C MET A 247 -11.34 0.58 -5.19
N MET A 248 -11.60 0.44 -6.48
CA MET A 248 -12.94 0.60 -7.03
C MET A 248 -13.92 -0.49 -6.55
N PRO A 249 -15.21 -0.15 -6.41
CA PRO A 249 -16.24 -1.13 -6.09
C PRO A 249 -16.43 -2.15 -7.21
N ALA A 250 -16.79 -3.36 -6.81
CA ALA A 250 -17.30 -4.36 -7.72
C ALA A 250 -18.75 -4.02 -8.11
N LEU A 251 -19.07 -4.16 -9.39
CA LEU A 251 -20.43 -3.97 -9.93
C LEU A 251 -21.21 -5.30 -10.06
N ASP A 252 -20.54 -6.43 -9.86
CA ASP A 252 -21.07 -7.80 -10.04
C ASP A 252 -21.36 -8.52 -8.70
N GLY A 253 -21.34 -7.80 -7.58
CA GLY A 253 -21.70 -8.33 -6.27
C GLY A 253 -20.73 -7.96 -5.15
N ARG A 254 -21.23 -7.98 -3.90
CA ARG A 254 -20.42 -7.64 -2.71
C ARG A 254 -19.25 -8.61 -2.55
N GLY A 255 -18.06 -8.06 -2.30
CA GLY A 255 -16.84 -8.83 -2.01
C GLY A 255 -16.09 -9.34 -3.24
N ASN A 256 -16.59 -9.05 -4.44
CA ASN A 256 -15.88 -9.33 -5.69
C ASN A 256 -14.76 -8.30 -5.93
N LEU A 257 -13.92 -8.59 -6.93
CA LEU A 257 -12.81 -7.74 -7.30
C LEU A 257 -13.31 -6.44 -7.94
N GLY A 258 -12.70 -5.30 -7.57
CA GLY A 258 -12.87 -4.05 -8.29
C GLY A 258 -12.22 -4.17 -9.67
N GLN A 259 -12.98 -4.62 -10.65
CA GLN A 259 -12.51 -4.87 -12.02
C GLN A 259 -12.91 -3.77 -13.02
N TRP A 260 -13.64 -2.77 -12.55
CA TRP A 260 -14.12 -1.64 -13.36
C TRP A 260 -13.35 -0.38 -13.02
N SER A 261 -13.01 0.41 -14.05
CA SER A 261 -12.38 1.72 -13.88
C SER A 261 -13.31 2.70 -13.16
N ALA A 262 -12.74 3.75 -12.57
CA ALA A 262 -13.48 4.85 -11.98
C ALA A 262 -14.42 5.50 -13.00
N ALA A 263 -14.01 5.63 -14.27
CA ALA A 263 -14.87 6.18 -15.33
C ALA A 263 -16.14 5.33 -15.51
N THR A 264 -15.99 4.00 -15.50
CA THR A 264 -17.14 3.09 -15.63
C THR A 264 -18.04 3.14 -14.40
N VAL A 265 -17.45 3.08 -13.20
CA VAL A 265 -18.20 3.15 -11.94
C VAL A 265 -18.92 4.49 -11.81
N GLU A 266 -18.26 5.59 -12.17
CA GLU A 266 -18.87 6.92 -12.18
C GLU A 266 -20.06 6.99 -13.13
N ALA A 267 -19.92 6.52 -14.37
CA ALA A 267 -21.01 6.53 -15.33
C ALA A 267 -22.20 5.70 -14.85
N VAL A 268 -21.97 4.58 -14.17
CA VAL A 268 -23.02 3.79 -13.52
C VAL A 268 -23.73 4.60 -12.45
N LEU A 269 -23.00 5.22 -11.52
CA LEU A 269 -23.61 6.03 -10.46
C LEU A 269 -24.40 7.22 -11.02
N VAL A 270 -23.81 7.89 -11.99
CA VAL A 270 -24.40 9.00 -12.74
C VAL A 270 -25.69 8.58 -13.43
N ALA A 271 -25.76 7.40 -14.04
CA ALA A 271 -26.99 6.89 -14.68
C ALA A 271 -28.08 6.47 -13.68
N LEU A 272 -27.69 6.13 -12.45
CA LEU A 272 -28.57 5.72 -11.36
C LEU A 272 -29.02 6.87 -10.46
N ARG A 273 -28.55 8.10 -10.71
CA ARG A 273 -28.95 9.27 -9.91
C ARG A 273 -30.47 9.44 -9.89
N ALA A 274 -31.00 9.81 -8.73
CA ALA A 274 -32.44 9.98 -8.52
C ALA A 274 -33.03 11.08 -9.42
N ASP A 275 -32.30 12.19 -9.61
CA ASP A 275 -32.65 13.25 -10.56
C ASP A 275 -31.68 13.26 -11.75
N PRO A 276 -32.09 12.76 -12.93
CA PRO A 276 -31.30 12.82 -14.15
C PRO A 276 -30.90 14.23 -14.58
N GLY A 277 -31.56 15.30 -14.10
CA GLY A 277 -31.18 16.68 -14.40
C GLY A 277 -30.16 17.29 -13.42
N ALA A 278 -29.87 16.61 -12.30
CA ALA A 278 -28.99 17.15 -11.28
C ALA A 278 -27.57 17.40 -11.82
N PRO A 279 -26.96 18.56 -11.49
CA PRO A 279 -25.59 18.85 -11.89
C PRO A 279 -24.61 17.89 -11.21
N LEU A 280 -23.54 17.52 -11.92
CA LEU A 280 -22.49 16.64 -11.40
C LEU A 280 -21.51 17.44 -10.54
N THR A 281 -21.94 17.81 -9.33
CA THR A 281 -21.13 18.53 -8.34
C THR A 281 -20.54 17.57 -7.31
N GLU A 282 -19.61 18.04 -6.49
CA GLU A 282 -19.07 17.26 -5.36
C GLU A 282 -20.19 16.76 -4.43
N ASP A 283 -21.19 17.60 -4.13
CA ASP A 283 -22.36 17.21 -3.32
C ASP A 283 -23.15 16.06 -3.96
N THR A 284 -23.40 16.12 -5.28
CA THR A 284 -24.08 15.04 -6.01
C THR A 284 -23.30 13.74 -5.91
N TYR A 285 -21.97 13.78 -6.04
CA TYR A 285 -21.14 12.58 -5.89
C TYR A 285 -21.10 12.06 -4.45
N LEU A 286 -21.11 12.94 -3.45
CA LEU A 286 -21.19 12.51 -2.05
C LEU A 286 -22.47 11.74 -1.77
N ASP A 287 -23.61 12.22 -2.27
CA ASP A 287 -24.90 11.52 -2.16
C ASP A 287 -24.86 10.17 -2.88
N LEU A 288 -24.36 10.13 -4.13
CA LEU A 288 -24.23 8.89 -4.90
C LEU A 288 -23.32 7.86 -4.21
N LEU A 289 -22.23 8.30 -3.58
CA LEU A 289 -21.29 7.43 -2.87
C LEU A 289 -21.85 6.96 -1.53
N ALA A 290 -22.72 7.73 -0.87
CA ALA A 290 -23.31 7.39 0.42
C ALA A 290 -24.19 6.13 0.35
N ASP A 291 -24.84 5.90 -0.79
CA ASP A 291 -25.68 4.73 -1.04
C ASP A 291 -24.88 3.46 -1.36
N ILE A 292 -23.58 3.58 -1.67
CA ILE A 292 -22.74 2.45 -2.01
C ILE A 292 -22.23 1.77 -0.74
N HIS A 293 -22.64 0.52 -0.54
CA HIS A 293 -22.00 -0.38 0.42
C HIS A 293 -20.76 -1.04 -0.20
N TRP A 294 -19.62 -0.37 -0.10
CA TRP A 294 -18.36 -0.79 -0.70
C TRP A 294 -17.21 -0.92 0.32
N THR A 295 -16.30 -1.84 0.03
CA THR A 295 -14.97 -1.93 0.66
C THR A 295 -13.93 -2.22 -0.42
N PRO A 296 -12.70 -1.67 -0.32
CA PRO A 296 -11.59 -2.06 -1.18
C PRO A 296 -11.33 -3.56 -1.03
N HIS A 297 -10.89 -4.21 -2.11
CA HIS A 297 -10.62 -5.64 -2.08
C HIS A 297 -9.15 -5.90 -1.80
N VAL A 298 -8.85 -6.60 -0.70
CA VAL A 298 -7.49 -7.02 -0.32
C VAL A 298 -7.32 -8.49 -0.66
N ARG A 299 -6.53 -8.81 -1.68
CA ARG A 299 -6.22 -10.20 -2.07
C ARG A 299 -4.77 -10.55 -1.77
N TYR A 300 -4.57 -11.63 -1.02
CA TYR A 300 -3.28 -12.31 -0.97
C TYR A 300 -3.08 -13.10 -2.26
N LEU A 301 -1.98 -12.84 -2.94
CA LEU A 301 -1.64 -13.54 -4.19
C LEU A 301 -0.73 -14.75 -3.94
N GLN A 302 -0.02 -14.77 -2.81
CA GLN A 302 0.80 -15.90 -2.36
C GLN A 302 0.11 -16.61 -1.19
N ALA A 303 -0.23 -17.89 -1.39
CA ALA A 303 -0.95 -18.68 -0.39
C ALA A 303 -0.15 -18.88 0.90
N ASP A 304 1.19 -18.94 0.80
CA ASP A 304 2.08 -19.10 1.93
C ASP A 304 2.23 -17.83 2.76
N GLU A 305 1.82 -16.65 2.26
CA GLU A 305 1.88 -15.38 2.99
C GLU A 305 0.53 -14.94 3.58
N ALA A 306 -0.57 -15.59 3.18
CA ALA A 306 -1.91 -15.30 3.65
C ALA A 306 -2.09 -15.68 5.14
N GLY A 307 -2.71 -14.76 5.90
CA GLY A 307 -3.14 -15.02 7.28
C GLY A 307 -2.02 -15.30 8.26
N ILE A 308 -0.77 -14.88 8.01
CA ILE A 308 0.33 -15.00 8.96
C ILE A 308 0.29 -13.84 9.97
N ASN A 309 0.20 -14.17 11.26
CA ASN A 309 0.39 -13.18 12.32
C ASN A 309 1.88 -12.93 12.55
N ARG A 310 2.30 -11.67 12.43
CA ARG A 310 3.72 -11.30 12.57
C ARG A 310 3.98 -10.62 13.91
N PHE A 311 5.10 -10.96 14.52
CA PHE A 311 5.61 -10.33 15.75
C PHE A 311 7.07 -9.91 15.59
N ALA A 312 7.57 -9.14 16.53
CA ALA A 312 8.97 -8.79 16.63
C ALA A 312 9.50 -9.02 18.04
N PHE A 313 10.82 -9.14 18.14
CA PHE A 313 11.52 -9.26 19.40
C PHE A 313 12.82 -8.46 19.33
N VAL A 314 13.09 -7.66 20.35
CA VAL A 314 14.33 -6.87 20.42
C VAL A 314 15.23 -7.40 21.53
N ILE A 315 16.50 -7.65 21.20
CA ILE A 315 17.54 -8.08 22.12
C ILE A 315 18.67 -7.07 22.18
N HIS A 316 19.65 -7.32 23.04
CA HIS A 316 20.85 -6.51 23.15
C HIS A 316 22.04 -7.40 23.55
N PRO A 317 23.29 -7.00 23.26
CA PRO A 317 24.45 -7.72 23.75
C PRO A 317 24.51 -7.64 25.28
N LEU A 318 24.72 -8.77 25.96
CA LEU A 318 24.89 -8.80 27.42
C LEU A 318 26.22 -8.22 27.87
N ASN A 319 27.22 -8.22 26.98
CA ASN A 319 28.54 -7.61 27.15
C ASN A 319 29.22 -7.45 25.79
N VAL A 320 30.33 -6.71 25.76
CA VAL A 320 31.09 -6.39 24.53
C VAL A 320 31.57 -7.64 23.77
N LYS A 321 31.79 -8.79 24.42
CA LYS A 321 32.21 -10.02 23.74
C LYS A 321 31.16 -10.53 22.75
N PHE A 322 29.87 -10.26 22.97
CA PHE A 322 28.83 -10.59 22.00
C PHE A 322 28.96 -9.75 20.72
N ILE A 323 29.38 -8.49 20.84
CA ILE A 323 29.65 -7.61 19.70
C ILE A 323 30.85 -8.14 18.91
N HIS A 324 31.95 -8.47 19.58
CA HIS A 324 33.13 -9.06 18.93
C HIS A 324 32.87 -10.39 18.24
N LYS A 325 31.90 -11.18 18.71
CA LYS A 325 31.53 -12.47 18.11
C LYS A 325 30.56 -12.33 16.93
N SER A 326 29.86 -11.21 16.82
CA SER A 326 28.90 -10.98 15.72
C SER A 326 29.63 -11.00 14.38
N PRO A 327 29.17 -11.77 13.37
CA PRO A 327 29.82 -11.87 12.07
C PRO A 327 30.17 -10.53 11.41
N GLN A 328 29.30 -9.53 11.57
CA GLN A 328 29.44 -8.18 11.02
C GLN A 328 30.50 -7.34 11.75
N PHE A 329 30.79 -7.66 13.01
CA PHE A 329 31.65 -6.86 13.89
C PHE A 329 32.86 -7.63 14.42
N ARG A 330 33.21 -8.76 13.79
CA ARG A 330 34.36 -9.59 14.22
C ARG A 330 35.69 -8.84 14.27
N TRP A 331 35.85 -7.83 13.41
CA TRP A 331 37.03 -6.98 13.34
C TRP A 331 37.20 -6.10 14.59
N THR A 332 36.13 -5.83 15.34
CA THR A 332 36.19 -5.02 16.57
C THR A 332 36.98 -5.70 17.70
N ARG A 333 37.28 -7.00 17.59
CA ARG A 333 38.12 -7.74 18.56
C ARG A 333 39.55 -7.19 18.70
N TYR A 334 39.97 -6.34 17.75
CA TYR A 334 41.28 -5.70 17.74
C TYR A 334 41.23 -4.27 18.31
N LEU A 335 40.05 -3.78 18.70
CA LEU A 335 39.86 -2.45 19.27
C LEU A 335 39.65 -2.54 20.79
N PRO A 336 39.90 -1.44 21.53
CA PRO A 336 39.62 -1.39 22.96
C PRO A 336 38.12 -1.57 23.27
N ASP A 337 37.79 -2.47 24.20
CA ASP A 337 36.42 -2.80 24.61
C ASP A 337 35.57 -1.57 24.94
N ASN A 338 36.11 -0.62 25.72
CA ASN A 338 35.39 0.60 26.09
C ASN A 338 35.01 1.45 24.88
N LEU A 339 35.88 1.52 23.87
CA LEU A 339 35.61 2.27 22.64
C LEU A 339 34.54 1.57 21.81
N VAL A 340 34.64 0.24 21.67
CA VAL A 340 33.65 -0.56 20.93
C VAL A 340 32.29 -0.47 21.59
N GLU A 341 32.24 -0.63 22.90
CA GLU A 341 31.00 -0.59 23.67
C GLU A 341 30.34 0.80 23.58
N ALA A 342 31.09 1.88 23.79
CA ALA A 342 30.59 3.24 23.66
C ALA A 342 30.09 3.54 22.24
N THR A 343 30.87 3.22 21.20
CA THR A 343 30.48 3.51 19.80
C THR A 343 29.29 2.67 19.35
N SER A 344 29.25 1.38 19.72
CA SER A 344 28.15 0.48 19.39
C SER A 344 26.82 0.92 19.99
N ALA A 345 26.84 1.55 21.17
CA ALA A 345 25.63 2.08 21.79
C ALA A 345 24.94 3.15 20.92
N TYR A 346 25.68 3.87 20.07
CA TYR A 346 25.14 4.88 19.14
C TYR A 346 24.61 4.31 17.82
N MET A 347 24.82 3.02 17.56
CA MET A 347 24.35 2.39 16.34
C MET A 347 22.81 2.29 16.32
N PRO A 348 22.19 2.44 15.12
CA PRO A 348 20.77 2.17 14.98
C PRO A 348 20.46 0.69 15.25
N PRO A 349 19.22 0.35 15.62
CA PRO A 349 18.80 -1.04 15.74
C PRO A 349 19.06 -1.83 14.45
N MET A 350 19.47 -3.08 14.60
CA MET A 350 19.82 -3.94 13.48
C MET A 350 18.88 -5.14 13.42
N TYR A 351 18.42 -5.46 12.22
CA TYR A 351 17.73 -6.72 11.96
C TYR A 351 18.72 -7.88 11.98
N LEU A 352 18.39 -8.94 12.73
CA LEU A 352 19.22 -10.13 12.86
C LEU A 352 18.70 -11.30 12.03
N SER A 353 17.44 -11.69 12.23
CA SER A 353 16.88 -12.90 11.62
C SER A 353 15.35 -12.90 11.58
N ARG A 354 14.80 -13.77 10.75
CA ARG A 354 13.37 -14.10 10.68
C ARG A 354 13.15 -15.44 11.38
N ILE A 355 12.12 -15.50 12.20
CA ILE A 355 11.64 -16.72 12.86
C ILE A 355 10.46 -17.22 12.03
N THR A 356 10.53 -18.46 11.55
CA THR A 356 9.50 -19.11 10.74
C THR A 356 9.15 -20.48 11.31
N GLY A 357 8.09 -21.11 10.78
CA GLY A 357 7.67 -22.46 11.18
C GLY A 357 6.80 -22.52 12.43
N GLY A 358 6.49 -21.38 13.06
CA GLY A 358 5.56 -21.33 14.17
C GLY A 358 4.12 -21.55 13.70
N GLN A 359 3.44 -22.53 14.29
CA GLN A 359 2.02 -22.79 14.06
C GLN A 359 1.36 -23.22 15.37
N SER A 360 0.20 -22.63 15.66
CA SER A 360 -0.63 -23.07 16.79
C SER A 360 -1.14 -24.49 16.54
N PRO A 361 -0.85 -25.47 17.42
CA PRO A 361 -1.37 -26.83 17.26
C PRO A 361 -2.89 -26.89 17.43
N THR A 362 -3.49 -25.91 18.12
CA THR A 362 -4.93 -25.88 18.42
C THR A 362 -5.72 -25.21 17.30
N THR A 363 -5.21 -24.11 16.74
CA THR A 363 -5.96 -23.28 15.79
C THR A 363 -5.42 -23.36 14.36
N GLY A 364 -4.25 -23.95 14.14
CA GLY A 364 -3.57 -23.93 12.85
C GLY A 364 -3.01 -22.56 12.46
N GLN A 365 -3.21 -21.52 13.27
CA GLN A 365 -2.74 -20.16 13.02
C GLN A 365 -1.21 -20.13 12.91
N ARG A 366 -0.70 -19.63 11.78
CA ARG A 366 0.73 -19.48 11.51
C ARG A 366 1.25 -18.16 12.05
N ILE A 367 2.49 -18.18 12.52
CA ILE A 367 3.20 -16.99 13.00
C ILE A 367 4.58 -16.86 12.38
N GLU A 368 5.04 -15.62 12.26
CA GLU A 368 6.42 -15.30 11.92
C GLU A 368 6.95 -14.18 12.80
N GLY A 369 8.23 -14.27 13.15
CA GLY A 369 8.89 -13.30 14.02
C GLY A 369 10.02 -12.57 13.32
N TYR A 370 10.29 -11.33 13.72
CA TYR A 370 11.50 -10.60 13.34
C TYR A 370 12.34 -10.29 14.57
N LEU A 371 13.61 -10.71 14.55
CA LEU A 371 14.55 -10.46 15.62
C LEU A 371 15.38 -9.21 15.31
N TYR A 372 15.40 -8.26 16.23
CA TYR A 372 16.22 -7.05 16.17
C TYR A 372 17.20 -7.02 17.33
N THR A 373 18.31 -6.31 17.18
CA THR A 373 19.25 -6.03 18.27
C THR A 373 19.55 -4.55 18.40
N LEU A 374 19.66 -4.08 19.63
CA LEU A 374 20.33 -2.82 19.95
C LEU A 374 21.84 -3.07 20.03
N GLY A 375 22.64 -2.03 19.79
CA GLY A 375 24.10 -2.08 19.99
C GLY A 375 24.52 -1.82 21.45
N ALA A 376 23.63 -1.27 22.28
CA ALA A 376 23.93 -0.91 23.66
C ALA A 376 23.94 -2.14 24.60
N THR A 377 24.95 -2.22 25.46
CA THR A 377 25.01 -3.19 26.58
C THR A 377 24.20 -2.70 27.78
N PRO A 378 23.93 -3.54 28.81
CA PRO A 378 23.33 -3.08 30.07
C PRO A 378 24.06 -1.89 30.69
N ARG A 379 25.39 -1.95 30.70
CA ARG A 379 26.23 -0.87 31.23
C ARG A 379 25.99 0.44 30.47
N GLN A 380 26.06 0.41 29.14
CA GLN A 380 25.78 1.61 28.33
C GLN A 380 24.34 2.11 28.48
N MET A 381 23.35 1.21 28.61
CA MET A 381 21.97 1.62 28.83
C MET A 381 21.74 2.27 30.20
N MET A 382 22.49 1.88 31.23
CA MET A 382 22.44 2.53 32.55
C MET A 382 23.23 3.84 32.59
N ASP A 383 24.37 3.89 31.88
CA ASP A 383 25.23 5.09 31.81
C ASP A 383 24.55 6.23 31.02
N HIS A 384 23.53 5.92 30.22
CA HIS A 384 22.71 6.90 29.51
C HIS A 384 21.32 7.02 30.13
N GLY A 385 20.67 8.18 29.98
CA GLY A 385 19.28 8.34 30.44
C GLY A 385 18.30 7.47 29.66
N GLU A 386 17.14 7.15 30.25
CA GLU A 386 16.14 6.23 29.69
C GLU A 386 15.74 6.55 28.24
N ARG A 387 15.60 7.85 27.91
CA ARG A 387 15.26 8.33 26.56
C ARG A 387 16.20 7.78 25.48
N PHE A 388 17.48 7.61 25.80
CA PHE A 388 18.46 7.03 24.88
C PHE A 388 18.05 5.65 24.42
N THR A 389 17.54 4.82 25.34
CA THR A 389 17.07 3.47 25.05
C THR A 389 15.72 3.52 24.35
N TYR A 390 14.78 4.36 24.82
CA TYR A 390 13.47 4.53 24.18
C TYR A 390 13.56 4.92 22.71
N ASP A 391 14.40 5.90 22.35
CA ASP A 391 14.56 6.33 20.95
C ASP A 391 15.03 5.20 20.03
N ARG A 392 15.81 4.25 20.56
CA ARG A 392 16.25 3.07 19.81
C ARG A 392 15.18 2.00 19.75
N LEU A 393 14.45 1.78 20.84
CA LEU A 393 13.32 0.87 20.87
C LEU A 393 12.22 1.33 19.90
N ASN A 394 11.90 2.62 19.85
CA ASN A 394 10.96 3.19 18.89
C ASN A 394 11.42 2.99 17.43
N LYS A 395 12.73 3.14 17.16
CA LYS A 395 13.28 2.82 15.83
C LYS A 395 13.12 1.33 15.49
N ALA A 396 13.37 0.44 16.46
CA ALA A 396 13.16 -1.00 16.26
C ALA A 396 11.67 -1.33 16.04
N ALA A 397 10.77 -0.65 16.76
CA ALA A 397 9.33 -0.79 16.62
C ALA A 397 8.85 -0.38 15.23
N LYS A 398 9.27 0.79 14.72
CA LYS A 398 9.00 1.23 13.33
C LYS A 398 9.56 0.25 12.29
N MET A 399 10.76 -0.29 12.52
CA MET A 399 11.33 -1.31 11.66
C MET A 399 10.54 -2.63 11.68
N ALA A 400 9.93 -2.98 12.81
CA ALA A 400 9.09 -4.16 12.98
C ALA A 400 7.71 -3.98 12.32
N GLU A 401 7.10 -2.83 12.56
CA GLU A 401 5.84 -2.39 11.95
C GLU A 401 5.91 -2.38 10.43
N ARG A 402 6.99 -1.84 9.84
CA ARG A 402 7.23 -1.92 8.39
C ARG A 402 7.25 -3.35 7.86
N ARG A 403 7.56 -4.35 8.69
CA ARG A 403 7.51 -5.78 8.31
C ARG A 403 6.15 -6.43 8.63
N GLY A 404 5.16 -5.66 9.04
CA GLY A 404 3.82 -6.09 9.38
C GLY A 404 3.70 -6.73 10.76
N ALA A 405 4.71 -6.57 11.63
CA ALA A 405 4.61 -7.04 13.01
C ALA A 405 3.55 -6.22 13.75
N ARG A 406 2.66 -6.88 14.50
CA ARG A 406 1.61 -6.21 15.29
C ARG A 406 1.96 -6.05 16.77
N ILE A 407 3.01 -6.76 17.22
CA ILE A 407 3.51 -6.73 18.58
C ILE A 407 5.02 -6.87 18.60
N MET A 408 5.71 -6.14 19.48
CA MET A 408 7.13 -6.29 19.76
C MET A 408 7.37 -6.63 21.24
N GLY A 409 8.10 -7.72 21.48
CA GLY A 409 8.58 -8.10 22.80
C GLY A 409 9.93 -7.46 23.13
N LEU A 410 10.05 -6.90 24.34
CA LEU A 410 11.28 -6.32 24.87
C LEU A 410 12.09 -7.39 25.61
N GLY A 411 13.27 -7.73 25.10
CA GLY A 411 14.12 -8.76 25.67
C GLY A 411 15.06 -8.24 26.76
N ALA A 412 15.15 -9.01 27.85
CA ALA A 412 16.14 -8.81 28.92
C ALA A 412 16.18 -7.36 29.42
N PHE A 413 17.35 -6.71 29.41
CA PHE A 413 17.55 -5.41 30.02
C PHE A 413 16.75 -4.29 29.33
N THR A 414 16.33 -4.49 28.07
CA THR A 414 15.44 -3.51 27.38
C THR A 414 14.04 -3.42 28.00
N SER A 415 13.61 -4.44 28.74
CA SER A 415 12.36 -4.43 29.51
C SER A 415 12.51 -3.91 30.93
N VAL A 416 13.75 -3.71 31.40
CA VAL A 416 14.07 -3.30 32.78
C VAL A 416 14.41 -1.82 32.85
N VAL A 417 15.00 -1.27 31.78
CA VAL A 417 15.37 0.13 31.70
C VAL A 417 14.12 1.01 31.67
N GLY A 418 14.00 1.87 32.68
CA GLY A 418 12.94 2.86 32.80
C GLY A 418 11.58 2.27 33.19
N ASP A 419 10.55 2.52 32.38
CA ASP A 419 9.14 2.26 32.73
C ASP A 419 8.59 0.92 32.21
N ALA A 420 9.45 -0.07 32.01
CA ALA A 420 9.12 -1.38 31.44
C ALA A 420 8.49 -1.33 30.04
N GLY A 421 8.73 -0.25 29.29
CA GLY A 421 8.28 -0.08 27.92
C GLY A 421 6.94 0.63 27.78
N ILE A 422 6.41 1.23 28.84
CA ILE A 422 5.16 2.02 28.79
C ILE A 422 5.33 3.21 27.83
N THR A 423 6.44 3.95 27.93
CA THR A 423 6.73 5.08 27.03
C THR A 423 6.81 4.60 25.58
N VAL A 424 7.52 3.49 25.32
CA VAL A 424 7.63 2.91 23.98
C VAL A 424 6.26 2.44 23.47
N ALA A 425 5.40 1.89 24.33
CA ALA A 425 4.05 1.49 23.97
C ALA A 425 3.15 2.67 23.58
N HIS A 426 3.32 3.83 24.23
CA HIS A 426 2.59 5.05 23.89
C HIS A 426 3.11 5.71 22.62
N GLU A 427 4.39 5.57 22.31
CA GLU A 427 5.04 6.19 21.14
C GLU A 427 5.06 5.30 19.89
N SER A 428 4.61 4.04 20.01
CA SER A 428 4.60 3.07 18.93
C SER A 428 3.19 2.69 18.50
N ASP A 429 3.01 2.52 17.20
CA ASP A 429 1.74 2.07 16.60
C ASP A 429 1.53 0.54 16.69
N ILE A 430 2.54 -0.20 17.17
CA ILE A 430 2.45 -1.64 17.44
C ILE A 430 2.45 -1.89 18.94
N ALA A 431 1.78 -2.97 19.36
CA ALA A 431 1.74 -3.33 20.78
C ALA A 431 3.15 -3.63 21.31
N ILE A 432 3.45 -3.19 22.53
CA ILE A 432 4.72 -3.46 23.20
C ILE A 432 4.47 -4.33 24.43
N THR A 433 5.31 -5.33 24.65
CA THR A 433 5.24 -6.19 25.84
C THR A 433 6.61 -6.43 26.44
N SER A 434 6.70 -6.41 27.76
CA SER A 434 7.88 -6.86 28.51
C SER A 434 7.98 -8.39 28.60
N GLY A 435 6.89 -9.11 28.32
CA GLY A 435 6.82 -10.56 28.49
C GLY A 435 6.82 -11.05 29.95
N ASN A 436 6.85 -10.15 30.94
CA ASN A 436 6.99 -10.51 32.35
C ASN A 436 5.87 -11.43 32.85
N SER A 437 4.62 -11.19 32.46
CA SER A 437 3.48 -12.04 32.86
C SER A 437 3.64 -13.48 32.39
N LEU A 438 4.13 -13.69 31.16
CA LEU A 438 4.40 -15.03 30.63
C LEU A 438 5.59 -15.67 31.38
N THR A 439 6.64 -14.91 31.66
CA THR A 439 7.80 -15.39 32.44
C THR A 439 7.38 -15.86 33.83
N VAL A 440 6.52 -15.11 34.53
CA VAL A 440 6.00 -15.50 35.85
C VAL A 440 5.17 -16.79 35.75
N ALA A 441 4.21 -16.83 34.82
CA ALA A 441 3.36 -18.02 34.62
C ALA A 441 4.21 -19.27 34.29
N MET A 442 5.20 -19.13 33.41
CA MET A 442 6.07 -20.23 33.05
C MET A 442 7.01 -20.66 34.17
N THR A 443 7.47 -19.72 35.00
CA THR A 443 8.29 -20.04 36.16
C THR A 443 7.49 -20.87 37.17
N LEU A 444 6.23 -20.50 37.42
CA LEU A 444 5.34 -21.27 38.30
C LEU A 444 5.04 -22.67 37.73
N GLU A 445 4.76 -22.78 36.43
CA GLU A 445 4.52 -24.08 35.79
C GLU A 445 5.79 -24.96 35.78
N ALA A 446 6.96 -24.37 35.55
CA ALA A 446 8.24 -25.06 35.62
C ALA A 446 8.54 -25.54 37.06
N ALA A 447 8.30 -24.70 38.06
CA ALA A 447 8.46 -25.06 39.47
C ALA A 447 7.51 -26.20 39.87
N LYS A 448 6.23 -26.09 39.51
CA LYS A 448 5.24 -27.16 39.68
C LYS A 448 5.70 -28.47 39.04
N ARG A 449 6.16 -28.42 37.79
CA ARG A 449 6.66 -29.60 37.07
C ARG A 449 7.88 -30.21 37.75
N ALA A 450 8.81 -29.38 38.23
CA ALA A 450 9.98 -29.83 38.97
C ALA A 450 9.60 -30.58 40.26
N VAL A 451 8.67 -30.04 41.03
CA VAL A 451 8.18 -30.65 42.28
C VAL A 451 7.49 -32.00 42.01
N ILE A 452 6.68 -32.10 40.96
CA ILE A 452 6.08 -33.38 40.52
C ILE A 452 7.18 -34.39 40.14
N LEU A 453 8.20 -33.96 39.39
CA LEU A 453 9.31 -34.83 38.99
C LEU A 453 10.17 -35.29 40.18
N MET A 454 10.19 -34.52 41.28
CA MET A 454 10.85 -34.89 42.53
C MET A 454 10.01 -35.85 43.40
N GLY A 455 8.83 -36.28 42.94
CA GLY A 455 8.01 -37.30 43.58
C GLY A 455 6.88 -36.77 44.45
N ALA A 456 6.61 -35.46 44.44
CA ALA A 456 5.44 -34.92 45.13
C ALA A 456 4.14 -35.31 44.40
N THR A 457 3.22 -35.93 45.13
CA THR A 457 1.91 -36.37 44.61
C THR A 457 0.76 -35.42 44.97
N ASP A 458 1.01 -34.49 45.88
CA ASP A 458 0.05 -33.48 46.34
C ASP A 458 0.73 -32.10 46.37
N LEU A 459 0.18 -31.18 45.58
CA LEU A 459 0.66 -29.80 45.46
C LEU A 459 -0.23 -28.81 46.22
N THR A 460 -1.23 -29.29 46.96
CA THR A 460 -2.15 -28.45 47.76
C THR A 460 -1.59 -28.07 49.13
N LYS A 461 -0.50 -28.71 49.55
CA LYS A 461 0.24 -28.40 50.78
C LYS A 461 1.66 -27.95 50.42
N GLY A 462 1.80 -26.67 50.09
CA GLY A 462 3.06 -26.02 49.73
C GLY A 462 2.93 -24.52 49.82
#